data_AF-A0A954CPI5-F1
#
_entry.id   AF-A0A954CPI5-F1
#
_cell.length_a   1.000
_cell.length_b   1.000
_cell.length_c   1.000
_cell.angle_alpha   90.00
_cell.angle_beta   90.00
_cell.angle_gamma   90.00
#
_symmetry.space_group_name_H-M   'P 1'
#
loop_
_entity.id
_entity.type
_entity.pdbx_description
1 polymer ?
#
loop_
_entity_poly.entity_id
_entity_poly.type
_entity_poly.pdbx_seq_one_letter_code
_entity_poly.pdbx_strand_id
1 'polypeptide(L)' 'VETHRMGAASLDGKIYVVGGENPKGGELNRLSIYDPATGKWEHSD' A
#
# COMPACT_ATOMS: atom_id res chain seq x y z
N VAL A 1 0.74 -9.66 -3.56
CA VAL A 1 0.06 -10.24 -2.39
C VAL A 1 -1.33 -9.67 -2.37
N GLU A 2 -2.34 -10.52 -2.36
CA GLU A 2 -3.72 -10.09 -2.14
C GLU A 2 -3.84 -9.58 -0.71
N THR A 3 -4.41 -8.40 -0.53
CA THR A 3 -4.58 -7.76 0.79
C THR A 3 -5.88 -7.00 0.81
N HIS A 4 -6.55 -7.04 1.97
CA HIS A 4 -7.84 -6.43 2.22
C HIS A 4 -7.75 -5.44 3.39
N ARG A 5 -8.81 -4.66 3.60
CA ARG A 5 -8.94 -3.74 4.76
C ARG A 5 -7.79 -2.73 4.91
N MET A 6 -7.24 -2.29 3.79
CA MET A 6 -6.19 -1.27 3.74
C MET A 6 -6.76 0.14 3.74
N GLY A 7 -5.98 1.08 4.27
CA GLY A 7 -6.21 2.52 4.09
C GLY A 7 -5.46 3.02 2.87
N ALA A 8 -6.06 3.95 2.13
CA ALA A 8 -5.39 4.61 1.00
C ALA A 8 -5.64 6.13 1.02
N ALA A 9 -4.62 6.89 0.65
CA ALA A 9 -4.69 8.34 0.51
C ALA A 9 -3.78 8.83 -0.63
N SER A 10 -4.15 9.94 -1.26
CA SER A 10 -3.28 10.68 -2.17
C SER A 10 -2.56 11.80 -1.44
N LEU A 11 -1.27 11.97 -1.73
CA LEU A 11 -0.43 13.05 -1.21
C LEU A 11 0.67 13.34 -2.23
N ASP A 12 0.90 14.61 -2.55
CA ASP A 12 1.97 15.07 -3.45
C ASP A 12 2.07 14.31 -4.78
N GLY A 13 0.92 14.00 -5.39
CA GLY A 13 0.85 13.29 -6.68
C GLY A 13 1.12 11.78 -6.61
N LYS A 14 1.33 11.22 -5.42
CA LYS A 14 1.51 9.78 -5.20
C LYS A 14 0.31 9.18 -4.47
N ILE A 15 0.17 7.86 -4.56
CA ILE A 15 -0.84 7.08 -3.82
C ILE A 15 -0.14 6.30 -2.72
N TYR A 16 -0.58 6.47 -1.49
CA TYR A 16 -0.08 5.77 -0.32
C TYR A 16 -1.11 4.74 0.11
N VAL A 17 -0.66 3.50 0.32
CA VAL A 17 -1.46 2.39 0.82
C VAL A 17 -0.81 1.90 2.11
N VAL A 18 -1.56 1.92 3.21
CA VAL A 18 -1.08 1.59 4.54
C VAL A 18 -1.81 0.40 5.14
N GLY A 19 -1.01 -0.49 5.72
CA GLY A 19 -1.46 -1.64 6.48
C GLY A 19 -2.24 -2.65 5.64
N GLY A 20 -3.38 -3.07 6.16
CA GLY A 20 -4.24 -4.10 5.57
C GLY A 20 -4.00 -5.47 6.20
N GLU A 21 -4.59 -6.48 5.61
CA GLU A 21 -4.55 -7.83 6.11
C GLU A 21 -4.33 -8.83 4.99
N ASN A 22 -3.63 -9.93 5.32
CA ASN A 22 -3.48 -11.06 4.41
C ASN A 22 -4.76 -11.92 4.37
N PRO A 23 -4.89 -12.85 3.40
CA PRO A 23 -6.10 -13.66 3.24
C PRO A 23 -6.41 -14.59 4.43
N LYS A 24 -5.47 -14.79 5.36
CA LYS A 24 -5.66 -15.56 6.60
C LYS A 24 -6.10 -14.68 7.79
N GLY A 25 -6.35 -13.39 7.56
CA GLY A 25 -6.72 -12.42 8.58
C GLY A 25 -5.56 -11.90 9.42
N GLY A 26 -4.32 -12.12 9.01
CA GLY A 26 -3.15 -11.55 9.68
C GLY A 26 -2.94 -10.10 9.27
N GLU A 27 -2.84 -9.20 10.26
CA GLU A 27 -2.53 -7.79 10.05
C GLU A 27 -1.16 -7.61 9.39
N LEU A 28 -1.06 -6.64 8.49
CA LEU A 28 0.14 -6.26 7.78
C LEU A 28 0.61 -4.90 8.27
N ASN A 29 1.90 -4.80 8.61
CA ASN A 29 2.57 -3.53 8.83
C ASN A 29 3.35 -3.14 7.56
N ARG A 30 2.63 -2.86 6.47
CA ARG A 30 3.22 -2.55 5.16
C ARG A 30 2.80 -1.16 4.70
N LEU A 31 3.77 -0.38 4.23
CA LEU A 31 3.53 0.81 3.43
C LEU A 31 3.84 0.49 1.96
N SER A 32 2.94 0.86 1.07
CA SER A 32 3.18 0.83 -0.38
C SER A 32 2.89 2.20 -0.97
N ILE A 33 3.81 2.71 -1.78
CA ILE A 33 3.70 4.01 -2.43
C ILE A 33 3.71 3.78 -3.94
N TYR A 34 2.70 4.27 -4.64
CA TYR A 34 2.66 4.29 -6.09
C TYR A 34 2.98 5.68 -6.61
N ASP A 35 3.92 5.77 -7.53
CA ASP A 35 4.27 6.98 -8.26
C ASP A 35 3.77 6.87 -9.70
N PRO A 36 2.66 7.55 -10.07
CA PRO A 36 2.11 7.52 -11.41
C PRO A 36 3.06 8.09 -12.48
N ALA A 37 3.98 9.00 -12.13
CA ALA A 37 4.91 9.59 -13.08
C ALA A 37 5.94 8.58 -13.57
N THR A 38 6.29 7.60 -12.73
CA THR A 38 7.21 6.51 -13.09
C THR A 38 6.51 5.18 -13.33
N GLY A 39 5.24 5.07 -12.93
CA GLY A 39 4.46 3.83 -12.98
C GLY A 39 4.96 2.76 -12.00
N LYS A 40 5.69 3.14 -10.95
CA LYS A 40 6.37 2.20 -10.04
C LYS A 40 5.76 2.18 -8.66
N TRP A 41 5.92 1.03 -8.01
CA TRP A 41 5.63 0.84 -6.60
C TRP A 41 6.92 0.79 -5.79
N GLU A 42 6.89 1.44 -4.63
CA GLU A 42 7.87 1.32 -3.56
C GLU A 42 7.18 0.66 -2.36
N HIS A 43 7.89 -0.20 -1.63
CA HIS A 43 7.37 -0.88 -0.46
C HIS A 43 8.33 -0.71 0.71
N SER A 44 7.80 -0.52 1.91
CA SER A 44 8.60 -0.68 3.12
C SER A 44 8.84 -2.17 3.37
N ASP A 45 10.08 -2.54 3.66
CA ASP A 45 10.41 -3.84 4.25
C ASP A 45 9.91 -3.96 5.69
#